data_AF-U2TPX2-F1
#
_entry.id   AF-U2TPX2-F1
#
_cell.length_a   1.000
_cell.length_b   1.000
_cell.length_c   1.000
_cell.angle_alpha   90.00
_cell.angle_beta   90.00
_cell.angle_gamma   90.00
#
_symmetry.space_group_name_H-M   'P 1'
#
loop_
_entity.id
_entity.type
_entity.pdbx_description
1 polymer ?
#
loop_
_entity_poly.entity_id
_entity_poly.type
_entity_poly.pdbx_seq_one_letter_code
_entity_poly.pdbx_strand_id
1 'polypeptide(L)'
;MDVDAVASKVLQSVGGAQNVVSSTLCMTRLRLALVDPDKVDQTALFDVPGVLGITKRGHSGIEVVFGPNAVHSVYDAVSQLCGTNGGVDTEDAPANQEHRLKVSVIRGSHGEEDVGTLVSSTLDADDEDDAHDEVDFLASLLADAEEEEDAGEPTGRPALLVVNGPNINMLGIREPDLYGSESFDTLLELCHTTAHEAGFARCTCFQSNHEGDIVDTIQDAYGVFDGIVINPAAYTHTSVALLDALRAVSIPTIEVHISRVDMREDFRQVSYLRSACLETIAGEGIQGYAHAIRSLADHLGDAREGGSPLTPHPHTGRG
;
A
#
# COMPACT_ATOMS: atom_id res chain seq x y z
N MET A 1 9.27 -30.22 -9.64
CA MET A 1 7.98 -29.52 -9.76
C MET A 1 7.51 -29.76 -11.19
N ASP A 2 6.29 -30.28 -11.36
CA ASP A 2 5.69 -30.39 -12.70
C ASP A 2 5.11 -29.03 -13.08
N VAL A 3 5.81 -28.31 -13.95
CA VAL A 3 5.57 -26.89 -14.24
C VAL A 3 4.25 -26.70 -14.99
N ASP A 4 3.92 -27.59 -15.92
CA ASP A 4 2.69 -27.51 -16.72
C ASP A 4 1.46 -27.77 -15.85
N ALA A 5 1.58 -28.71 -14.91
CA ALA A 5 0.54 -28.97 -13.92
C ALA A 5 0.35 -27.78 -12.95
N VAL A 6 1.44 -27.13 -12.54
CA VAL A 6 1.39 -25.91 -11.71
C VAL A 6 0.73 -24.76 -12.46
N ALA A 7 1.16 -24.47 -13.68
CA ALA A 7 0.57 -23.41 -14.51
C ALA A 7 -0.92 -23.64 -14.77
N SER A 8 -1.32 -24.88 -15.06
CA SER A 8 -2.74 -25.24 -15.24
C SER A 8 -3.57 -25.00 -13.97
N LYS A 9 -3.03 -25.32 -12.79
CA LYS A 9 -3.70 -25.06 -11.50
C LYS A 9 -3.82 -23.57 -11.23
N VAL A 10 -2.76 -22.78 -11.45
CA VAL A 10 -2.80 -21.32 -11.33
C VAL A 10 -3.93 -20.76 -12.18
N LEU A 11 -4.01 -21.18 -13.45
CA LEU A 11 -5.05 -20.73 -14.36
C LEU A 11 -6.46 -21.12 -13.90
N GLN A 12 -6.65 -22.34 -13.38
CA GLN A 12 -7.93 -22.76 -12.83
C GLN A 12 -8.35 -21.90 -11.63
N SER A 13 -7.42 -21.63 -10.72
CA SER A 13 -7.69 -20.84 -9.52
C SER A 13 -7.95 -19.36 -9.81
N VAL A 14 -7.57 -18.84 -10.97
CA VAL A 14 -7.90 -17.46 -11.39
C VAL A 14 -9.12 -17.40 -12.31
N GLY A 15 -9.93 -18.45 -12.43
CA GLY A 15 -11.12 -18.45 -13.29
C GLY A 15 -10.87 -18.82 -14.76
N GLY A 16 -9.70 -19.37 -15.06
CA GLY A 16 -9.28 -19.92 -16.37
C GLY A 16 -8.42 -18.97 -17.20
N ALA A 17 -7.83 -19.50 -18.28
CA ALA A 17 -6.97 -18.76 -19.20
C ALA A 17 -7.66 -17.53 -19.82
N GLN A 18 -8.96 -17.64 -20.11
CA GLN A 18 -9.80 -16.55 -20.62
C GLN A 18 -9.98 -15.39 -19.63
N ASN A 19 -9.73 -15.61 -18.34
CA ASN A 19 -9.79 -14.55 -17.35
C ASN A 19 -8.47 -13.77 -17.26
N VAL A 20 -7.39 -14.23 -17.90
CA VAL A 20 -6.08 -13.58 -17.89
C VAL A 20 -5.93 -12.68 -19.12
N VAL A 21 -5.82 -11.38 -18.89
CA VAL A 21 -5.60 -10.35 -19.92
C VAL A 21 -4.13 -10.28 -20.32
N SER A 22 -3.23 -10.31 -19.34
CA SER A 22 -1.80 -10.29 -19.57
C SER A 22 -1.07 -10.97 -18.42
N SER A 23 0.07 -11.59 -18.72
CA SER A 23 1.00 -12.11 -17.72
C SER A 23 2.33 -11.36 -17.82
N THR A 24 2.88 -10.97 -16.68
CA THR A 24 4.23 -10.37 -16.59
C THR A 24 5.02 -11.06 -15.48
N LEU A 25 6.34 -11.05 -15.61
CA LEU A 25 7.25 -11.72 -14.70
C LEU A 25 8.10 -10.70 -13.96
N CYS A 26 8.28 -10.88 -12.65
CA CYS A 26 9.36 -10.27 -11.89
C CYS A 26 10.24 -11.35 -11.23
N MET A 27 11.25 -10.94 -10.46
CA MET A 27 12.27 -11.85 -9.90
C MET A 27 11.71 -13.05 -9.14
N THR A 28 10.56 -12.93 -8.47
CA THR A 28 9.94 -14.01 -7.68
C THR A 28 8.43 -14.13 -7.86
N ARG A 29 7.81 -13.22 -8.61
CA ARG A 29 6.36 -13.11 -8.73
C ARG A 29 5.90 -13.20 -10.18
N LEU A 30 4.83 -13.95 -10.37
CA LEU A 30 4.03 -13.97 -11.58
C LEU A 30 2.89 -12.97 -11.40
N ARG A 31 2.87 -11.93 -12.23
CA ARG A 31 1.84 -10.89 -12.23
C ARG A 31 0.81 -11.20 -13.31
N LEU A 32 -0.45 -11.28 -12.93
CA LEU A 32 -1.57 -11.54 -13.83
C LEU A 32 -2.53 -10.36 -13.78
N ALA A 33 -2.85 -9.78 -14.93
CA ALA A 33 -3.98 -8.87 -15.07
C ALA A 33 -5.21 -9.68 -15.47
N LEU A 34 -6.33 -9.47 -14.78
CA LEU A 34 -7.54 -10.27 -14.93
C LEU A 34 -8.71 -9.46 -15.50
N VAL A 35 -9.61 -10.14 -16.21
CA VAL A 35 -10.87 -9.54 -16.67
C VAL A 35 -11.83 -9.37 -15.49
N ASP A 36 -11.89 -10.39 -14.62
CA ASP A 36 -12.80 -10.46 -13.49
C ASP A 36 -12.04 -10.98 -12.24
N PRO A 37 -11.65 -10.09 -11.31
CA PRO A 37 -10.89 -10.47 -10.12
C PRO A 37 -11.72 -11.25 -9.10
N ASP A 38 -13.05 -11.21 -9.16
CA ASP A 38 -13.93 -11.92 -8.21
C ASP A 38 -13.96 -13.43 -8.47
N LYS A 39 -13.49 -13.87 -9.64
CA LYS A 39 -13.30 -15.29 -9.99
C LYS A 39 -12.04 -15.90 -9.40
N VAL A 40 -11.23 -15.14 -8.66
CA VAL A 40 -9.98 -15.63 -8.07
C VAL A 40 -10.26 -16.39 -6.78
N ASP A 41 -9.99 -17.68 -6.81
CA ASP A 41 -9.95 -18.53 -5.62
C ASP A 41 -8.55 -18.47 -4.99
N GLN A 42 -8.40 -17.60 -3.98
CA GLN A 42 -7.14 -17.40 -3.28
C GLN A 42 -6.70 -18.64 -2.49
N THR A 43 -7.66 -19.40 -1.95
CA THR A 43 -7.37 -20.62 -1.19
C THR A 43 -6.79 -21.69 -2.12
N ALA A 44 -7.42 -21.89 -3.27
CA ALA A 44 -6.92 -22.83 -4.28
C ALA A 44 -5.56 -22.40 -4.86
N LEU A 45 -5.32 -21.09 -5.02
CA LEU A 45 -4.01 -20.57 -5.44
C LEU A 45 -2.91 -20.86 -4.41
N PHE A 46 -3.21 -20.77 -3.12
CA PHE A 46 -2.23 -21.02 -2.06
C PHE A 46 -1.83 -22.49 -1.97
N ASP A 47 -2.75 -23.40 -2.30
CA ASP A 47 -2.51 -24.84 -2.37
C ASP A 47 -1.70 -25.28 -3.61
N VAL A 48 -1.41 -24.37 -4.54
CA VAL A 48 -0.59 -24.68 -5.71
C VAL A 48 0.87 -24.90 -5.27
N PRO A 49 1.48 -26.06 -5.62
CA PRO A 49 2.85 -26.34 -5.24
C PRO A 49 3.83 -25.26 -5.68
N GLY A 50 4.56 -24.69 -4.72
CA GLY A 50 5.56 -23.65 -4.96
C GLY A 50 5.05 -22.23 -4.83
N VAL A 51 3.75 -22.01 -4.64
CA VAL A 51 3.23 -20.69 -4.26
C VAL A 51 3.63 -20.41 -2.82
N LEU A 52 4.24 -19.25 -2.60
CA LEU A 52 4.73 -18.74 -1.32
C LEU A 52 3.83 -17.63 -0.77
N GLY A 53 3.00 -17.02 -1.63
CA GLY A 53 2.13 -15.91 -1.26
C GLY A 53 1.36 -15.38 -2.46
N ILE A 54 0.28 -14.65 -2.18
CA ILE A 54 -0.59 -14.02 -3.16
C ILE A 54 -0.86 -12.59 -2.70
N THR A 55 -0.84 -11.63 -3.62
CA THR A 55 -1.13 -10.22 -3.31
C THR A 55 -2.01 -9.63 -4.40
N LYS A 56 -2.96 -8.75 -4.05
CA LYS A 56 -3.77 -8.01 -5.02
C LYS A 56 -2.97 -6.82 -5.55
N ARG A 57 -3.08 -6.54 -6.85
CA ARG A 57 -2.43 -5.41 -7.53
C ARG A 57 -3.49 -4.56 -8.22
N GLY A 58 -3.84 -3.43 -7.62
CA GLY A 58 -4.90 -2.56 -8.12
C GLY A 58 -6.27 -3.27 -8.17
N HIS A 59 -7.16 -2.79 -9.03
CA HIS A 59 -8.55 -3.27 -9.09
C HIS A 59 -8.72 -4.62 -9.82
N SER A 60 -7.79 -5.00 -10.70
CA SER A 60 -7.94 -6.17 -11.57
C SER A 60 -6.69 -7.05 -11.68
N GLY A 61 -5.62 -6.74 -10.93
CA GLY A 61 -4.37 -7.50 -10.98
C GLY A 61 -4.18 -8.39 -9.74
N ILE A 62 -3.47 -9.50 -9.93
CA ILE A 62 -2.96 -10.33 -8.85
C ILE A 62 -1.47 -10.62 -9.05
N GLU A 63 -0.75 -10.83 -7.95
CA GLU A 63 0.61 -11.32 -7.93
C GLU A 63 0.64 -12.67 -7.22
N VAL A 64 1.26 -13.67 -7.85
CA VAL A 64 1.48 -15.00 -7.29
C VAL A 64 2.98 -15.19 -7.09
N VAL A 65 3.42 -15.40 -5.86
CA VAL A 65 4.84 -15.51 -5.49
C VAL A 65 5.28 -16.97 -5.58
N PHE A 66 6.27 -17.30 -6.42
CA PHE A 66 6.78 -18.68 -6.59
C PHE A 66 8.21 -18.88 -6.07
N GLY A 67 8.89 -17.79 -5.69
CA GLY A 67 10.32 -17.78 -5.37
C GLY A 67 11.21 -17.76 -6.63
N PRO A 68 12.50 -17.41 -6.46
CA PRO A 68 13.37 -16.99 -7.57
C PRO A 68 13.71 -18.09 -8.58
N ASN A 69 13.63 -19.35 -8.16
CA ASN A 69 14.06 -20.49 -8.98
C ASN A 69 12.91 -21.16 -9.77
N ALA A 70 11.66 -20.80 -9.48
CA ALA A 70 10.48 -21.46 -10.07
C ALA A 70 9.62 -20.53 -10.93
N VAL A 71 9.61 -19.22 -10.63
CA VAL A 71 8.69 -18.26 -11.26
C VAL A 71 8.84 -18.16 -12.78
N HIS A 72 10.06 -18.26 -13.31
CA HIS A 72 10.31 -18.11 -14.76
C HIS A 72 9.69 -19.26 -15.55
N SER A 73 9.90 -20.50 -15.10
CA SER A 73 9.32 -21.68 -15.75
C SER A 73 7.80 -21.69 -15.68
N VAL A 74 7.23 -21.25 -14.55
CA VAL A 74 5.77 -21.15 -14.39
C VAL A 74 5.19 -20.06 -15.30
N TYR A 75 5.87 -18.91 -15.43
CA TYR A 75 5.49 -17.86 -16.36
C TYR A 75 5.44 -18.37 -17.80
N ASP A 76 6.51 -19.01 -18.28
CA ASP A 76 6.56 -19.52 -19.66
C ASP A 76 5.40 -20.48 -19.96
N ALA A 77 5.09 -21.38 -19.03
CA ALA A 77 3.98 -22.32 -19.15
C ALA A 77 2.62 -21.61 -19.13
N VAL A 78 2.42 -20.62 -18.25
CA VAL A 78 1.19 -19.81 -18.21
C VAL A 78 1.00 -19.01 -19.51
N SER A 79 2.07 -18.38 -20.03
CA SER A 79 2.00 -17.62 -21.28
C SER A 79 1.67 -18.52 -22.48
N GLN A 80 2.22 -19.73 -22.53
CA GLN A 80 1.88 -20.72 -23.55
C GLN A 80 0.41 -21.14 -23.48
N LEU A 81 -0.12 -21.39 -22.28
CA LEU A 81 -1.51 -21.82 -22.07
C LEU A 81 -2.54 -20.70 -22.33
N CYS A 82 -2.18 -19.44 -22.08
CA CYS A 82 -3.04 -18.29 -22.37
C CYS A 82 -3.01 -17.86 -23.84
N GLY A 83 -2.12 -18.42 -24.67
CA GLY A 83 -1.94 -17.99 -26.06
C GLY A 83 -1.40 -16.56 -26.19
N THR A 84 -0.90 -15.97 -25.10
CA THR A 84 -0.23 -14.68 -25.11
C THR A 84 1.21 -14.94 -25.57
N ASN A 85 1.54 -14.59 -26.82
CA ASN A 85 2.93 -14.66 -27.29
C ASN A 85 3.83 -13.95 -26.29
N GLY A 86 4.79 -14.69 -25.72
CA GLY A 86 5.75 -14.18 -24.75
C GLY A 86 6.55 -13.02 -25.32
N GLY A 87 6.09 -11.80 -25.04
CA GLY A 87 6.88 -10.59 -25.15
C GLY A 87 7.69 -10.47 -23.89
N VAL A 88 8.98 -10.80 -23.97
CA VAL A 88 9.97 -10.24 -23.06
C VAL A 88 10.19 -8.80 -23.55
N ASP A 89 9.28 -7.89 -23.19
CA ASP A 89 9.44 -6.46 -23.41
C ASP A 89 9.65 -5.84 -22.02
N THR A 90 10.89 -5.56 -21.60
CA THR A 90 11.62 -4.29 -21.79
C THR A 90 10.70 -3.06 -21.81
N GLU A 91 10.85 -2.24 -20.76
CA GLU A 91 10.54 -0.82 -20.63
C GLU A 91 9.63 -0.14 -21.69
N ASP A 92 8.57 0.51 -21.18
CA ASP A 92 7.85 1.66 -21.73
C ASP A 92 7.51 1.70 -23.23
N ALA A 93 6.22 1.51 -23.55
CA ALA A 93 5.59 2.27 -24.65
C ALA A 93 4.05 2.42 -24.49
N PRO A 94 3.46 3.51 -25.00
CA PRO A 94 2.26 4.14 -24.46
C PRO A 94 0.97 3.75 -25.21
N ALA A 95 -0.18 3.90 -24.56
CA ALA A 95 -1.49 3.86 -25.24
C ALA A 95 -2.39 5.01 -24.78
N ASN A 96 -2.22 6.15 -25.46
CA ASN A 96 -3.29 7.09 -25.71
C ASN A 96 -4.29 6.42 -26.68
N GLN A 97 -5.57 6.29 -26.32
CA GLN A 97 -6.69 7.01 -26.96
C GLN A 97 -8.05 6.34 -26.65
N GLU A 98 -8.98 7.17 -26.17
CA GLU A 98 -10.44 7.07 -26.36
C GLU A 98 -11.18 5.84 -25.82
N HIS A 99 -11.65 5.94 -24.57
CA HIS A 99 -13.07 5.72 -24.25
C HIS A 99 -13.43 6.46 -22.96
N ARG A 100 -14.16 7.58 -23.11
CA ARG A 100 -14.87 8.25 -22.01
C ARG A 100 -15.93 7.30 -21.47
N LEU A 101 -15.71 6.66 -20.32
CA LEU A 101 -16.78 5.97 -19.62
C LEU A 101 -17.50 6.96 -18.69
N LYS A 102 -18.70 7.36 -19.11
CA LYS A 102 -19.71 8.02 -18.29
C LYS A 102 -20.16 7.04 -17.20
N VAL A 103 -19.88 7.33 -15.95
CA VAL A 103 -20.46 6.58 -14.82
C VAL A 103 -21.80 7.21 -14.48
N SER A 104 -22.88 6.54 -14.91
CA SER A 104 -24.23 6.78 -14.41
C SER A 104 -24.46 5.89 -13.20
N VAL A 105 -24.71 6.51 -12.05
CA VAL A 105 -25.07 5.84 -10.78
C VAL A 105 -26.42 5.14 -10.96
N ILE A 106 -26.42 3.81 -10.84
CA ILE A 106 -27.65 3.02 -10.69
C ILE A 106 -27.71 2.56 -9.23
N ARG A 107 -28.69 3.10 -8.49
CA ARG A 107 -29.13 2.57 -7.20
C ARG A 107 -29.78 1.20 -7.44
N GLY A 108 -29.34 0.18 -6.72
CA GLY A 108 -29.90 -1.17 -6.75
C GLY A 108 -29.85 -1.80 -5.37
N SER A 109 -31.02 -1.85 -4.75
CA SER A 109 -31.42 -2.56 -3.53
C SER A 109 -31.26 -4.08 -3.63
N HIS A 110 -30.72 -4.73 -2.60
CA HIS A 110 -30.99 -6.10 -2.11
C HIS A 110 -30.14 -6.24 -0.82
N GLY A 111 -30.59 -6.68 0.35
CA GLY A 111 -31.76 -7.43 0.78
C GLY A 111 -31.26 -8.23 1.98
N GLU A 112 -31.76 -7.91 3.17
CA GLU A 112 -31.51 -8.64 4.43
C GLU A 112 -31.88 -10.12 4.27
N GLU A 113 -31.04 -11.04 4.77
CA GLU A 113 -31.44 -12.22 5.57
C GLU A 113 -30.23 -13.13 5.90
N ASP A 114 -30.20 -13.54 7.17
CA ASP A 114 -29.59 -14.75 7.75
C ASP A 114 -28.07 -14.97 7.76
N VAL A 115 -27.43 -14.63 8.90
CA VAL A 115 -26.48 -15.54 9.58
C VAL A 115 -26.64 -15.45 11.11
N GLY A 116 -27.79 -15.91 11.60
CA GLY A 116 -27.98 -16.27 13.00
C GLY A 116 -27.92 -17.78 13.15
N THR A 117 -26.74 -18.37 13.33
CA THR A 117 -26.50 -19.70 13.96
C THR A 117 -24.99 -19.96 13.89
N LEU A 118 -24.27 -19.86 15.02
CA LEU A 118 -23.08 -20.67 15.37
C LEU A 118 -22.38 -20.13 16.64
N VAL A 119 -23.09 -20.04 17.77
CA VAL A 119 -22.43 -20.10 19.10
C VAL A 119 -23.39 -20.74 20.11
N SER A 120 -23.41 -22.08 20.19
CA SER A 120 -23.92 -22.74 21.39
C SER A 120 -23.23 -24.09 21.61
N SER A 121 -22.10 -24.06 22.31
CA SER A 121 -21.66 -25.23 23.08
C SER A 121 -20.59 -24.83 24.08
N THR A 122 -20.97 -24.14 25.15
CA THR A 122 -20.42 -24.40 26.50
C THR A 122 -21.17 -23.58 27.55
N LEU A 123 -21.60 -24.28 28.60
CA LEU A 123 -22.04 -23.83 29.93
C LEU A 123 -23.56 -23.87 30.18
N ASP A 124 -23.96 -24.99 30.75
CA ASP A 124 -25.16 -25.15 31.57
C ASP A 124 -25.00 -24.42 32.92
N ALA A 125 -26.15 -23.95 33.40
CA ALA A 125 -26.56 -23.73 34.80
C ALA A 125 -26.28 -22.36 35.46
N ASP A 126 -27.40 -21.66 35.66
CA ASP A 126 -27.81 -20.90 36.85
C ASP A 126 -27.17 -19.52 37.09
N ASP A 127 -27.80 -18.47 36.54
CA ASP A 127 -28.22 -17.24 37.26
C ASP A 127 -28.84 -16.23 36.25
N GLU A 128 -30.17 -16.27 36.09
CA GLU A 128 -30.94 -15.28 35.32
C GLU A 128 -31.23 -14.05 36.20
N ASP A 129 -30.30 -13.09 36.28
CA ASP A 129 -30.66 -11.68 36.58
C ASP A 129 -29.58 -10.61 36.30
N ASP A 130 -28.38 -10.95 35.79
CA ASP A 130 -27.30 -9.95 35.52
C ASP A 130 -26.90 -9.81 34.03
N ALA A 131 -27.57 -10.53 33.12
CA ALA A 131 -27.20 -10.57 31.69
C ALA A 131 -27.86 -9.47 30.81
N HIS A 132 -28.65 -8.58 31.39
CA HIS A 132 -29.31 -7.50 30.63
C HIS A 132 -28.46 -6.22 30.53
N ASP A 133 -27.56 -5.98 31.50
CA ASP A 133 -26.73 -4.76 31.50
C ASP A 133 -25.49 -4.88 30.59
N GLU A 134 -24.95 -6.09 30.39
CA GLU A 134 -23.77 -6.28 29.51
C GLU A 134 -24.10 -6.22 28.02
N VAL A 135 -25.32 -6.63 27.64
CA VAL A 135 -25.77 -6.60 26.23
C VAL A 135 -26.12 -5.18 25.81
N ASP A 136 -26.73 -4.38 26.69
CA ASP A 136 -27.00 -2.96 26.44
C ASP A 136 -25.71 -2.12 26.42
N PHE A 137 -24.70 -2.47 27.23
CA PHE A 137 -23.39 -1.82 27.20
C PHE A 137 -22.60 -2.13 25.92
N LEU A 138 -22.63 -3.39 25.44
CA LEU A 138 -22.02 -3.74 24.15
C LEU A 138 -22.79 -3.11 22.98
N ALA A 139 -24.12 -3.05 23.07
CA ALA A 139 -24.96 -2.39 22.07
C ALA A 139 -24.71 -0.87 22.02
N SER A 140 -24.45 -0.20 23.16
CA SER A 140 -24.03 1.20 23.16
C SER A 140 -22.63 1.40 22.59
N LEU A 141 -21.69 0.49 22.86
CA LEU A 141 -20.33 0.55 22.29
C LEU A 141 -20.33 0.32 20.78
N LEU A 142 -21.25 -0.51 20.28
CA LEU A 142 -21.46 -0.76 18.85
C LEU A 142 -22.22 0.40 18.20
N ALA A 143 -23.19 1.03 18.88
CA ALA A 143 -23.85 2.24 18.38
C ALA A 143 -22.88 3.43 18.29
N ASP A 144 -21.96 3.57 19.25
CA ASP A 144 -20.88 4.56 19.20
C ASP A 144 -19.86 4.26 18.08
N ALA A 145 -19.69 2.98 17.70
CA ALA A 145 -18.81 2.56 16.62
C ALA A 145 -19.47 2.68 15.22
N GLU A 146 -20.80 2.53 15.13
CA GLU A 146 -21.56 2.67 13.89
C GLU A 146 -21.82 4.15 13.53
N GLU A 147 -21.82 5.07 14.50
CA GLU A 147 -21.88 6.52 14.23
C GLU A 147 -20.58 7.09 13.61
N GLU A 148 -19.45 6.37 13.67
CA GLU A 148 -18.20 6.80 13.02
C GLU A 148 -18.12 6.45 11.50
N GLU A 149 -19.00 5.59 10.97
CA GLU A 149 -18.96 5.20 9.54
C GLU A 149 -19.84 6.03 8.59
N ASP A 150 -20.66 6.98 9.07
CA ASP A 150 -21.45 7.90 8.20
C ASP A 150 -21.44 9.36 8.67
N ALA A 151 -20.32 9.83 9.21
CA ALA A 151 -20.04 11.26 9.33
C ALA A 151 -19.17 11.68 8.13
N GLY A 152 -19.79 12.16 7.06
CA GLY A 152 -19.11 12.58 5.83
C GLY A 152 -17.79 13.33 6.12
N GLU A 153 -16.67 12.75 5.64
CA GLU A 153 -15.32 13.24 5.88
C GLU A 153 -15.23 14.77 5.67
N PRO A 154 -14.53 15.51 6.53
CA PRO A 154 -14.25 16.91 6.26
C PRO A 154 -13.38 16.96 5.00
N THR A 155 -13.97 17.39 3.89
CA THR A 155 -13.39 17.47 2.53
C THR A 155 -12.29 18.56 2.38
N GLY A 156 -11.42 18.70 3.39
CA GLY A 156 -10.33 19.66 3.41
C GLY A 156 -9.15 19.32 4.31
N ARG A 157 -9.14 18.19 5.04
CA ARG A 157 -7.96 17.77 5.83
C ARG A 157 -6.94 17.05 4.94
N PRO A 158 -5.63 17.31 5.09
CA PRO A 158 -4.62 16.76 4.20
C PRO A 158 -4.44 15.25 4.40
N ALA A 159 -4.04 14.54 3.36
CA ALA A 159 -3.66 13.13 3.39
C ALA A 159 -2.14 12.96 3.34
N LEU A 160 -1.61 12.05 4.17
CA LEU A 160 -0.17 11.77 4.30
C LEU A 160 0.19 10.38 3.76
N LEU A 161 1.28 10.30 3.01
CA LEU A 161 1.94 9.05 2.64
C LEU A 161 3.30 8.95 3.35
N VAL A 162 3.54 7.84 4.05
CA VAL A 162 4.84 7.49 4.63
C VAL A 162 5.45 6.34 3.85
N VAL A 163 6.64 6.54 3.29
CA VAL A 163 7.32 5.58 2.41
C VAL A 163 8.64 5.11 3.02
N ASN A 164 8.80 3.80 3.14
CA ASN A 164 9.97 3.17 3.74
C ASN A 164 10.71 2.29 2.72
N GLY A 165 11.99 2.58 2.55
CA GLY A 165 12.88 1.89 1.66
C GLY A 165 13.38 0.54 2.21
N PRO A 166 14.44 0.00 1.60
CA PRO A 166 14.89 -1.35 1.87
C PRO A 166 15.39 -1.54 3.29
N ASN A 167 15.04 -2.69 3.86
CA ASN A 167 15.40 -3.20 5.19
C ASN A 167 14.81 -2.43 6.39
N ILE A 168 13.98 -1.40 6.18
CA ILE A 168 13.29 -0.73 7.30
C ILE A 168 12.31 -1.67 8.00
N ASN A 169 11.74 -2.64 7.29
CA ASN A 169 10.91 -3.71 7.87
C ASN A 169 11.67 -4.60 8.89
N MET A 170 12.99 -4.49 8.97
CA MET A 170 13.83 -5.28 9.89
C MET A 170 14.19 -4.53 11.20
N LEU A 171 13.57 -3.38 11.45
CA LEU A 171 13.72 -2.64 12.71
C LEU A 171 13.37 -3.51 13.93
N GLY A 172 14.12 -3.36 15.02
CA GLY A 172 13.98 -4.15 16.23
C GLY A 172 14.57 -5.58 16.16
N ILE A 173 14.86 -6.09 14.96
CA ILE A 173 15.42 -7.44 14.76
C ILE A 173 16.92 -7.37 14.46
N ARG A 174 17.35 -6.36 13.70
CA ARG A 174 18.72 -6.23 13.20
C ARG A 174 19.50 -5.13 13.92
N GLU A 175 20.71 -5.48 14.39
CA GLU A 175 21.71 -4.53 14.94
C GLU A 175 21.10 -3.53 15.95
N PRO A 176 20.44 -4.01 17.03
CA PRO A 176 19.69 -3.16 17.97
C PRO A 176 20.55 -2.08 18.64
N ASP A 177 21.85 -2.30 18.77
CA ASP A 177 22.80 -1.32 19.31
C ASP A 177 22.96 -0.07 18.44
N LEU A 178 22.64 -0.16 17.13
CA LEU A 178 22.82 0.91 16.15
C LEU A 178 21.50 1.59 15.75
N TYR A 179 20.38 0.86 15.78
CA TYR A 179 19.06 1.32 15.31
C TYR A 179 18.00 1.41 16.42
N GLY A 180 18.31 0.98 17.64
CA GLY A 180 17.37 0.89 18.75
C GLY A 180 16.61 -0.44 18.80
N SER A 181 15.88 -0.66 19.89
CA SER A 181 15.03 -1.84 20.10
C SER A 181 13.60 -1.66 19.60
N GLU A 182 13.27 -0.51 19.03
CA GLU A 182 11.94 -0.20 18.54
C GLU A 182 11.65 -0.98 17.26
N SER A 183 10.47 -1.60 17.18
CA SER A 183 10.08 -2.46 16.06
C SER A 183 9.53 -1.64 14.89
N PHE A 184 9.40 -2.28 13.74
CA PHE A 184 8.70 -1.68 12.61
C PHE A 184 7.23 -1.36 12.94
N ASP A 185 6.55 -2.19 13.73
CA ASP A 185 5.17 -1.94 14.17
C ASP A 185 5.07 -0.69 15.04
N THR A 186 6.01 -0.50 15.97
CA THR A 186 6.08 0.73 16.79
C THR A 186 6.29 1.97 15.93
N LEU A 187 7.09 1.87 14.86
CA LEU A 187 7.25 2.96 13.90
C LEU A 187 5.93 3.27 13.18
N LEU A 188 5.17 2.26 12.75
CA LEU A 188 3.88 2.45 12.10
C LEU A 188 2.88 3.13 13.03
N GLU A 189 2.74 2.62 14.26
CA GLU A 189 1.89 3.21 15.29
C GLU A 189 2.25 4.68 15.53
N LEU A 190 3.53 4.99 15.70
CA LEU A 190 4.02 6.36 15.86
C LEU A 190 3.60 7.26 14.68
N CYS A 191 3.73 6.78 13.45
CA CYS A 191 3.33 7.54 12.27
C CYS A 191 1.83 7.84 12.25
N HIS A 192 0.99 6.82 12.51
CA HIS A 192 -0.46 6.99 12.53
C HIS A 192 -0.91 7.93 13.65
N THR A 193 -0.42 7.74 14.87
CA THR A 193 -0.74 8.61 16.02
C THR A 193 -0.30 10.05 15.75
N THR A 194 0.94 10.25 15.30
CA THR A 194 1.46 11.61 15.07
C THR A 194 0.71 12.30 13.92
N ALA A 195 0.36 11.58 12.86
CA ALA A 195 -0.37 12.15 11.74
C ALA A 195 -1.78 12.58 12.14
N HIS A 196 -2.47 11.77 12.95
CA HIS A 196 -3.76 12.13 13.51
C HIS A 196 -3.67 13.38 14.40
N GLU A 197 -2.69 13.42 15.33
CA GLU A 197 -2.45 14.58 16.20
C GLU A 197 -2.09 15.84 15.40
N ALA A 198 -1.37 15.70 14.29
CA ALA A 198 -0.99 16.79 13.40
C ALA A 198 -2.11 17.23 12.44
N GLY A 199 -3.29 16.60 12.48
CA GLY A 199 -4.47 17.02 11.74
C GLY A 199 -4.62 16.46 10.33
N PHE A 200 -3.86 15.42 9.96
CA PHE A 200 -4.08 14.69 8.71
C PHE A 200 -5.39 13.86 8.79
N ALA A 201 -6.14 13.80 7.68
CA ALA A 201 -7.34 12.96 7.57
C ALA A 201 -6.98 11.48 7.56
N ARG A 202 -5.88 11.14 6.87
CA ARG A 202 -5.38 9.77 6.75
C ARG A 202 -3.87 9.77 6.66
N CYS A 203 -3.27 8.68 7.15
CA CYS A 203 -1.86 8.36 7.01
C CYS A 203 -1.75 6.95 6.44
N THR A 204 -1.15 6.81 5.26
CA THR A 204 -0.87 5.52 4.64
C THR A 204 0.61 5.24 4.74
N CYS A 205 0.97 4.10 5.34
CA CYS A 205 2.36 3.67 5.45
C CYS A 205 2.65 2.57 4.43
N PHE A 206 3.72 2.73 3.66
CA PHE A 206 4.19 1.76 2.67
C PHE A 206 5.66 1.41 2.92
N GLN A 207 6.03 0.15 2.69
CA GLN A 207 7.40 -0.31 2.75
C GLN A 207 7.69 -1.26 1.59
N SER A 208 8.84 -1.07 0.92
CA SER A 208 9.34 -2.06 -0.02
C SER A 208 10.87 -2.13 -0.03
N ASN A 209 11.37 -3.32 -0.37
CA ASN A 209 12.78 -3.58 -0.66
C ASN A 209 13.13 -3.38 -2.14
N HIS A 210 12.15 -3.04 -2.98
CA HIS A 210 12.33 -2.87 -4.41
C HIS A 210 12.13 -1.40 -4.81
N GLU A 211 13.12 -0.84 -5.49
CA GLU A 211 13.09 0.55 -5.97
C GLU A 211 11.86 0.84 -6.84
N GLY A 212 11.52 -0.04 -7.79
CA GLY A 212 10.36 0.14 -8.68
C GLY A 212 9.03 0.23 -7.93
N ASP A 213 8.83 -0.59 -6.89
CA ASP A 213 7.59 -0.53 -6.10
C ASP A 213 7.45 0.82 -5.37
N ILE A 214 8.57 1.40 -4.94
CA ILE A 214 8.60 2.71 -4.28
C ILE A 214 8.34 3.82 -5.31
N VAL A 215 8.91 3.73 -6.51
CA VAL A 215 8.64 4.66 -7.63
C VAL A 215 7.16 4.64 -7.98
N ASP A 216 6.57 3.46 -8.19
CA ASP A 216 5.15 3.29 -8.49
C ASP A 216 4.28 3.92 -7.38
N THR A 217 4.62 3.67 -6.12
CA THR A 217 3.89 4.23 -4.96
C THR A 217 3.96 5.77 -4.92
N ILE A 218 5.10 6.36 -5.24
CA ILE A 218 5.24 7.82 -5.32
C ILE A 218 4.39 8.38 -6.45
N GLN A 219 4.36 7.73 -7.61
CA GLN A 219 3.56 8.17 -8.76
C GLN A 219 2.05 8.07 -8.48
N ASP A 220 1.61 6.96 -7.89
CA ASP A 220 0.23 6.72 -7.47
C ASP A 220 -0.24 7.72 -6.40
N ALA A 221 0.70 8.38 -5.70
CA ALA A 221 0.36 9.39 -4.72
C ALA A 221 -0.17 10.70 -5.35
N TYR A 222 0.09 10.92 -6.64
CA TYR A 222 -0.28 12.16 -7.32
C TYR A 222 -1.80 12.37 -7.35
N GLY A 223 -2.24 13.50 -6.79
CA GLY A 223 -3.67 13.84 -6.66
C GLY A 223 -4.41 13.07 -5.57
N VAL A 224 -3.71 12.24 -4.78
CA VAL A 224 -4.28 11.41 -3.72
C VAL A 224 -3.75 11.81 -2.33
N PHE A 225 -2.50 12.25 -2.25
CA PHE A 225 -1.87 12.70 -1.01
C PHE A 225 -1.36 14.14 -1.14
N ASP A 226 -1.38 14.86 -0.02
CA ASP A 226 -0.92 16.25 0.09
C ASP A 226 0.54 16.34 0.54
N GLY A 227 1.08 15.28 1.13
CA GLY A 227 2.45 15.25 1.65
C GLY A 227 3.05 13.85 1.69
N ILE A 228 4.38 13.78 1.57
CA ILE A 228 5.17 12.55 1.65
C ILE A 228 6.23 12.67 2.75
N VAL A 229 6.31 11.68 3.63
CA VAL A 229 7.49 11.43 4.47
C VAL A 229 8.18 10.19 3.94
N ILE A 230 9.45 10.29 3.56
CA ILE A 230 10.18 9.18 2.94
C ILE A 230 11.47 8.87 3.69
N ASN A 231 11.65 7.62 4.10
CA ASN A 231 12.94 7.07 4.47
C ASN A 231 13.41 6.14 3.36
N PRO A 232 14.22 6.63 2.40
CA PRO A 232 14.71 5.82 1.28
C PRO A 232 15.76 4.77 1.69
N ALA A 233 16.23 4.76 2.95
CA ALA A 233 17.30 3.92 3.43
C ALA A 233 18.53 3.94 2.48
N ALA A 234 18.99 2.78 2.02
CA ALA A 234 20.15 2.68 1.14
C ALA A 234 19.96 3.40 -0.21
N TYR A 235 18.71 3.54 -0.69
CA TYR A 235 18.45 4.13 -2.00
C TYR A 235 18.68 5.64 -2.05
N THR A 236 18.81 6.32 -0.90
CA THR A 236 19.20 7.74 -0.92
C THR A 236 20.54 7.97 -1.61
N HIS A 237 21.45 6.98 -1.54
CA HIS A 237 22.81 7.08 -2.07
C HIS A 237 22.94 6.61 -3.53
N THR A 238 21.89 6.03 -4.11
CA THR A 238 22.00 5.34 -5.41
C THR A 238 20.87 5.65 -6.37
N SER A 239 19.67 5.99 -5.87
CA SER A 239 18.47 6.07 -6.70
C SER A 239 18.26 7.46 -7.29
N VAL A 240 18.60 7.58 -8.58
CA VAL A 240 18.15 8.71 -9.40
C VAL A 240 16.68 8.56 -9.76
N ALA A 241 16.17 7.32 -9.88
CA ALA A 241 14.77 7.05 -10.20
C ALA A 241 13.80 7.61 -9.15
N LEU A 242 14.11 7.45 -7.85
CA LEU A 242 13.30 8.04 -6.78
C LEU A 242 13.36 9.56 -6.77
N LEU A 243 14.52 10.16 -7.07
CA LEU A 243 14.64 11.60 -7.23
C LEU A 243 13.71 12.12 -8.33
N ASP A 244 13.73 11.47 -9.50
CA ASP A 244 12.93 11.87 -10.65
C ASP A 244 11.43 11.66 -10.39
N ALA A 245 11.05 10.57 -9.70
CA ALA A 245 9.67 10.32 -9.29
C ALA A 245 9.15 11.42 -8.36
N LEU A 246 9.91 11.79 -7.32
CA LEU A 246 9.53 12.88 -6.39
C LEU A 246 9.37 14.22 -7.11
N ARG A 247 10.28 14.53 -8.05
CA ARG A 247 10.18 15.75 -8.86
C ARG A 247 8.97 15.74 -9.80
N ALA A 248 8.66 14.60 -10.38
CA ALA A 248 7.53 14.44 -11.31
C ALA A 248 6.19 14.72 -10.61
N VAL A 249 6.01 14.22 -9.38
CA VAL A 249 4.75 14.44 -8.63
C VAL A 249 4.70 15.79 -7.92
N SER A 250 5.85 16.39 -7.60
CA SER A 250 5.95 17.72 -6.95
C SER A 250 5.12 17.84 -5.66
N ILE A 251 4.94 16.73 -4.94
CA ILE A 251 4.28 16.71 -3.64
C ILE A 251 5.29 17.13 -2.55
N PRO A 252 4.92 18.03 -1.62
CA PRO A 252 5.74 18.36 -0.45
C PRO A 252 6.30 17.11 0.24
N THR A 253 7.62 16.96 0.24
CA THR A 253 8.29 15.73 0.71
C THR A 253 9.35 16.04 1.77
N ILE A 254 9.40 15.27 2.85
CA ILE A 254 10.47 15.33 3.85
C ILE A 254 11.21 14.00 3.90
N GLU A 255 12.54 14.05 3.83
CA GLU A 255 13.42 12.88 3.91
C GLU A 255 13.75 12.58 5.38
N VAL A 256 13.67 11.30 5.77
CA VAL A 256 14.00 10.84 7.14
C VAL A 256 15.06 9.76 7.11
N HIS A 257 16.02 9.84 8.02
CA HIS A 257 17.00 8.79 8.31
C HIS A 257 17.04 8.49 9.81
N ILE A 258 16.78 7.25 10.18
CA ILE A 258 16.77 6.80 11.58
C ILE A 258 18.15 7.03 12.24
N SER A 259 19.22 6.68 11.53
CA SER A 259 20.60 6.86 12.00
C SER A 259 21.24 8.10 11.40
N ARG A 260 22.21 8.68 12.11
CA ARG A 260 23.11 9.71 11.57
C ARG A 260 23.90 9.18 10.39
N VAL A 261 23.58 9.69 9.20
CA VAL A 261 24.22 9.30 7.94
C VAL A 261 25.59 9.97 7.78
N ASP A 262 25.77 11.14 8.40
CA ASP A 262 26.97 12.00 8.33
C ASP A 262 28.18 11.45 9.12
N MET A 263 27.95 10.53 10.05
CA MET A 263 28.98 9.83 10.83
C MET A 263 29.43 8.50 10.21
N ARG A 264 28.98 8.20 8.98
CA ARG A 264 29.25 6.93 8.27
C ARG A 264 30.19 7.13 7.07
N GLU A 265 30.41 6.06 6.31
CA GLU A 265 31.36 6.03 5.19
C GLU A 265 31.06 7.10 4.13
N ASP A 266 32.08 7.60 3.42
CA ASP A 266 31.98 8.73 2.47
C ASP A 266 30.82 8.61 1.46
N PHE A 267 30.52 7.39 0.98
CA PHE A 267 29.43 7.17 0.03
C PHE A 267 28.03 7.40 0.63
N ARG A 268 27.89 7.36 1.96
CA ARG A 268 26.63 7.63 2.65
C ARG A 268 26.37 9.11 2.87
N GLN A 269 27.38 9.96 2.72
CA GLN A 269 27.20 11.41 2.91
C GLN A 269 26.44 12.08 1.75
N VAL A 270 26.21 11.37 0.64
CA VAL A 270 25.47 11.86 -0.53
C VAL A 270 24.03 11.33 -0.49
N SER A 271 23.06 12.24 -0.50
CA SER A 271 21.64 11.95 -0.75
C SER A 271 21.25 12.57 -2.10
N TYR A 272 20.81 11.75 -3.05
CA TYR A 272 20.24 12.22 -4.31
C TYR A 272 18.88 12.88 -4.08
N LEU A 273 18.08 12.33 -3.16
CA LEU A 273 16.71 12.74 -2.90
C LEU A 273 16.63 14.09 -2.19
N ARG A 274 17.65 14.47 -1.41
CA ARG A 274 17.68 15.74 -0.66
C ARG A 274 17.32 16.96 -1.50
N SER A 275 17.65 16.96 -2.80
CA SER A 275 17.34 18.07 -3.70
C SER A 275 15.86 18.19 -4.11
N ALA A 276 15.05 17.16 -3.86
CA ALA A 276 13.61 17.15 -4.09
C ALA A 276 12.78 17.20 -2.79
N CYS A 277 13.42 17.15 -1.63
CA CYS A 277 12.77 17.24 -0.34
C CYS A 277 12.85 18.68 0.22
N LEU A 278 11.85 19.07 0.99
CA LEU A 278 11.82 20.35 1.71
C LEU A 278 12.93 20.41 2.76
N GLU A 279 13.12 19.31 3.47
CA GLU A 279 14.16 19.13 4.46
C GLU A 279 14.56 17.65 4.60
N THR A 280 15.67 17.41 5.30
CA THR A 280 16.13 16.08 5.68
C THR A 280 16.32 16.02 7.20
N ILE A 281 15.62 15.12 7.88
CA ILE A 281 15.76 14.84 9.31
C ILE A 281 16.59 13.55 9.46
N ALA A 282 17.67 13.59 10.23
CA ALA A 282 18.57 12.44 10.36
C ALA A 282 19.09 12.25 11.80
N GLY A 283 19.08 11.01 12.28
CA GLY A 283 19.70 10.63 13.55
C GLY A 283 18.83 10.76 14.79
N GLU A 284 17.52 10.94 14.61
CA GLU A 284 16.54 11.04 15.70
C GLU A 284 15.83 9.70 15.98
N GLY A 285 16.32 8.58 15.43
CA GLY A 285 15.65 7.30 15.56
C GLY A 285 14.29 7.30 14.84
N ILE A 286 13.30 6.57 15.37
CA ILE A 286 11.93 6.62 14.84
C ILE A 286 11.26 7.97 15.12
N GLN A 287 11.71 8.73 16.12
CA GLN A 287 11.14 10.05 16.44
C GLN A 287 11.37 11.07 15.32
N GLY A 288 12.37 10.84 14.45
CA GLY A 288 12.56 11.63 13.24
C GLY A 288 11.35 11.58 12.29
N TYR A 289 10.56 10.49 12.30
CA TYR A 289 9.30 10.43 11.55
C TYR A 289 8.25 11.35 12.17
N ALA A 290 8.10 11.33 13.50
CA ALA A 290 7.15 12.20 14.18
C ALA A 290 7.49 13.69 13.96
N HIS A 291 8.78 14.03 13.99
CA HIS A 291 9.26 15.37 13.63
C HIS A 291 8.90 15.72 12.19
N ALA A 292 9.22 14.84 11.22
CA ALA A 292 8.90 15.07 9.81
C ALA A 292 7.41 15.27 9.57
N ILE A 293 6.55 14.46 10.20
CA ILE A 293 5.10 14.55 10.05
C ILE A 293 4.59 15.91 10.54
N ARG A 294 5.06 16.39 11.70
CA ARG A 294 4.65 17.70 12.24
C ARG A 294 5.16 18.85 11.37
N SER A 295 6.42 18.81 10.96
CA SER A 295 7.01 19.83 10.07
C SER A 295 6.26 19.91 8.73
N LEU A 296 5.87 18.75 8.18
CA LEU A 296 5.08 18.69 6.96
C LEU A 296 3.65 19.24 7.17
N ALA A 297 3.02 18.96 8.30
CA ALA A 297 1.71 19.53 8.65
C ALA A 297 1.78 21.06 8.75
N ASP A 298 2.81 21.60 9.42
CA ASP A 298 3.03 23.03 9.55
C ASP A 298 3.20 23.68 8.16
N HIS A 299 4.03 23.07 7.30
CA HIS A 299 4.22 23.53 5.92
C HIS A 299 2.90 23.58 5.11
N LEU A 300 2.06 22.55 5.25
CA LEU A 300 0.76 22.48 4.58
C LEU A 300 -0.27 23.46 5.18
N GLY A 301 -0.17 23.75 6.48
CA GLY A 301 -0.97 24.77 7.16
C GLY A 301 -0.63 26.18 6.69
N ASP A 302 0.66 26.54 6.67
CA ASP A 302 1.15 27.84 6.20
C ASP A 302 0.77 28.11 4.73
N ALA A 303 0.83 27.08 3.87
CA ALA A 303 0.42 27.18 2.47
C ALA A 303 -1.08 27.51 2.30
N ARG A 304 -1.91 27.10 3.26
CA ARG A 304 -3.36 27.36 3.27
C ARG A 304 -3.71 28.72 3.83
N GLU A 305 -2.96 29.21 4.82
CA GLU A 305 -3.18 30.54 5.43
C GLU A 305 -2.52 31.70 4.64
N GLY A 306 -1.41 31.44 3.95
CA GLY A 306 -0.57 32.45 3.28
C GLY A 306 -1.06 32.95 1.92
N GLY A 307 -2.19 32.47 1.39
CA GLY A 307 -2.80 33.04 0.18
C GLY A 307 -2.00 32.85 -1.12
N SER A 308 -1.84 31.61 -1.54
CA SER A 308 -2.10 31.25 -2.94
C SER A 308 -3.07 30.08 -2.87
N PRO A 309 -4.22 30.11 -3.57
CA PRO A 309 -5.07 28.93 -3.61
C PRO A 309 -4.17 27.79 -4.10
N LEU A 310 -4.08 26.70 -3.32
CA LEU A 310 -3.88 25.39 -3.92
C LEU A 310 -4.87 25.38 -5.07
N THR A 311 -4.37 25.55 -6.30
CA THR A 311 -5.23 25.55 -7.47
C THR A 311 -6.03 24.27 -7.34
N PRO A 312 -7.37 24.33 -7.21
CA PRO A 312 -8.16 23.12 -7.20
C PRO A 312 -7.78 22.41 -8.49
N HIS A 313 -7.11 21.27 -8.36
CA HIS A 313 -6.79 20.45 -9.51
C HIS A 313 -8.10 20.25 -10.25
N PRO A 314 -8.15 20.50 -11.56
CA PRO A 314 -9.40 20.49 -12.29
C PRO A 314 -9.99 19.08 -12.18
N HIS A 315 -11.00 18.93 -11.31
CA HIS A 315 -12.00 17.90 -11.47
C HIS A 315 -12.57 18.11 -12.87
N THR A 316 -12.12 17.32 -13.82
CA THR A 316 -12.75 17.24 -15.13
C THR A 316 -14.10 16.54 -14.96
N GLY A 317 -15.06 17.24 -14.37
CA GLY A 317 -16.47 16.99 -14.55
C GLY A 317 -16.79 17.22 -16.02
N ARG A 318 -17.08 16.15 -16.76
CA ARG A 318 -17.48 16.25 -18.16
C ARG A 318 -19.00 16.05 -18.29
N GLY A 319 -19.67 17.12 -18.71
CA GLY A 319 -20.93 17.07 -19.48
C GLY A 319 -20.76 16.41 -20.86
#